data_AF-A0A7C5ZGW5-F1
#
_entry.id   AF-A0A7C5ZGW5-F1
#
_cell.length_a   1.000
_cell.length_b   1.000
_cell.length_c   1.000
_cell.angle_alpha   90.00
_cell.angle_beta   90.00
_cell.angle_gamma   90.00
#
_symmetry.space_group_name_H-M   'P 1'
#
loop_
_entity.id
_entity.type
_entity.pdbx_description
1 polymer ?
#
loop_
_entity_poly.entity_id
_entity_poly.type
_entity_poly.pdbx_seq_one_letter_code
_entity_poly.pdbx_strand_id
1 'polypeptide(L)'
;MKRITGIGAAALAALLGGSVAVSVVSSQEATERAAVAPSTAPSTQPTTRPVKAKALSENVNRGLNWLAEQQLASGGWGAGEESQQMRSSGQQIERSANVADTSVACLALLRSGSTPSDGPYATHIRRGVEFVCAHVEKADADSLFVTDIRNTRLQSKLGAYVDTFAAAVLLAEVKDRMGDEAWNRRVLAALDKVMDKIEKNQQADGGFANAGWAPTIAQGLCSKAVNRAMQRGYAVSADLKRRTDRYAESKFQAASGAVAMDGAAGVELYARAANVNSLQEADAANRLVEDQLRQIIATPATRPADEVAKARTQLGQIQENRSQLAAATQAVVQRLDDPQFVAGFGSNGGEEFLSYMNIGETLVAQGGEAWEKWDRQMTENLNRIQNDDGSWSGHHCITGKTFCTSSALLVLMVGRSPQAAALDELKKH
;
A
#
# COMPACT_ATOMS: atom_id res chain seq x y z
N MET A 1 60.57 27.51 20.91
CA MET A 1 60.47 28.96 21.20
C MET A 1 59.14 29.18 21.93
N LYS A 2 59.17 29.26 23.27
CA LYS A 2 58.83 30.43 24.13
C LYS A 2 57.46 31.06 23.81
N ARG A 3 56.51 31.31 24.72
CA ARG A 3 56.27 31.16 26.19
C ARG A 3 54.74 31.38 26.37
N ILE A 4 53.97 30.53 27.06
CA ILE A 4 53.64 30.51 28.50
C ILE A 4 52.94 31.78 29.04
N THR A 5 51.72 31.62 29.57
CA THR A 5 51.22 31.95 30.94
C THR A 5 49.68 31.81 30.96
N GLY A 6 48.97 31.23 31.90
CA GLY A 6 49.30 30.53 33.15
C GLY A 6 48.20 30.76 34.22
N ILE A 7 47.76 29.66 34.85
CA ILE A 7 47.39 29.51 36.29
C ILE A 7 46.01 30.09 36.70
N GLY A 8 45.15 29.41 37.48
CA GLY A 8 45.38 28.25 38.33
C GLY A 8 44.11 27.67 39.00
N ALA A 9 44.35 26.56 39.69
CA ALA A 9 43.42 25.79 40.51
C ALA A 9 43.41 26.29 41.96
N ALA A 10 42.28 26.12 42.66
CA ALA A 10 42.26 25.70 44.06
C ALA A 10 40.84 25.29 44.49
N ALA A 11 40.74 24.10 45.07
CA ALA A 11 39.58 23.60 45.79
C ALA A 11 39.57 24.10 47.24
N LEU A 12 38.38 24.23 47.85
CA LEU A 12 38.21 23.93 49.27
C LEU A 12 36.75 23.61 49.61
N ALA A 13 36.58 22.54 50.36
CA ALA A 13 35.33 21.99 50.87
C ALA A 13 34.89 22.68 52.18
N ALA A 14 33.58 22.67 52.47
CA ALA A 14 33.06 22.61 53.83
C ALA A 14 31.64 22.01 53.84
N LEU A 15 31.50 20.95 54.63
CA LEU A 15 30.27 20.25 55.03
C LEU A 15 29.45 21.06 56.04
N LEU A 16 28.15 20.77 56.10
CA LEU A 16 27.18 20.75 57.21
C LEU A 16 25.81 20.96 56.54
N GLY A 17 24.77 20.14 56.64
CA GLY A 17 24.33 19.18 57.63
C GLY A 17 22.79 19.25 57.54
N GLY A 18 22.11 18.13 57.28
CA GLY A 18 20.66 18.16 57.03
C GLY A 18 20.10 16.79 56.72
N SER A 19 19.99 15.96 57.76
CA SER A 19 19.34 14.66 57.77
C SER A 19 17.86 14.76 57.42
N VAL A 20 17.36 14.01 56.43
CA VAL A 20 15.97 13.53 56.40
C VAL A 20 15.95 12.09 55.87
N ALA A 21 15.12 11.30 56.55
CA ALA A 21 15.05 9.85 56.56
C ALA A 21 14.84 9.17 55.21
N VAL A 22 15.54 8.05 55.05
CA VAL A 22 15.23 6.99 54.08
C VAL A 22 13.84 6.44 54.39
N SER A 23 12.91 6.66 53.48
CA SER A 23 11.62 5.95 53.44
C SER A 23 11.70 4.94 52.31
N VAL A 24 11.92 3.67 52.67
CA VAL A 24 11.74 2.54 51.74
C VAL A 24 10.25 2.42 51.51
N VAL A 25 9.73 3.07 50.47
CA VAL A 25 8.37 2.81 49.98
C VAL A 25 8.46 1.64 49.02
N SER A 26 8.10 0.48 49.53
CA SER A 26 7.68 -0.69 48.75
C SER A 26 6.44 -0.30 47.93
N SER A 27 6.62 0.03 46.65
CA SER A 27 5.50 0.18 45.71
C SER A 27 5.15 -1.17 45.11
N GLN A 28 4.38 -1.96 45.87
CA GLN A 28 3.39 -2.86 45.27
C GLN A 28 2.17 -2.01 44.89
N GLU A 29 2.10 -1.62 43.62
CA GLU A 29 0.86 -1.21 42.97
C GLU A 29 0.74 -2.11 41.73
N ALA A 30 0.05 -3.24 41.87
CA ALA A 30 -1.36 -3.34 41.54
C ALA A 30 -1.60 -3.01 40.06
N THR A 31 -1.39 -4.04 39.24
CA THR A 31 -2.02 -4.24 37.93
C THR A 31 -3.50 -3.88 37.99
N GLU A 32 -3.84 -2.71 37.47
CA GLU A 32 -5.19 -2.40 37.03
C GLU A 32 -5.11 -1.97 35.56
N ARG A 33 -4.98 -2.98 34.68
CA ARG A 33 -5.35 -2.81 33.27
C ARG A 33 -6.83 -2.49 33.27
N ALA A 34 -7.16 -1.22 33.06
CA ALA A 34 -8.52 -0.80 32.72
C ALA A 34 -9.00 -1.67 31.55
N ALA A 35 -9.93 -2.58 31.83
CA ALA A 35 -10.64 -3.33 30.83
C ALA A 35 -11.43 -2.31 30.00
N VAL A 36 -10.95 -2.04 28.79
CA VAL A 36 -11.71 -1.29 27.78
C VAL A 36 -13.01 -2.05 27.56
N ALA A 37 -14.12 -1.47 28.01
CA ALA A 37 -15.44 -2.03 27.79
C ALA A 37 -15.65 -2.16 26.27
N PRO A 38 -16.13 -3.31 25.77
CA PRO A 38 -16.36 -3.49 24.34
C PRO A 38 -17.40 -2.48 23.88
N SER A 39 -17.01 -1.63 22.92
CA SER A 39 -17.94 -0.75 22.22
C SER A 39 -19.06 -1.61 21.61
N THR A 40 -20.28 -1.41 22.09
CA THR A 40 -21.51 -2.06 21.62
C THR A 40 -22.08 -1.41 20.36
N ALA A 41 -21.35 -0.50 19.71
CA ALA A 41 -21.79 0.06 18.44
C ALA A 41 -21.66 -1.03 17.35
N PRO A 42 -22.76 -1.40 16.67
CA PRO A 42 -22.68 -2.30 15.54
C PRO A 42 -21.82 -1.64 14.45
N SER A 43 -20.76 -2.33 14.03
CA SER A 43 -19.96 -1.96 12.86
C SER A 43 -20.75 -2.25 11.59
N THR A 44 -21.81 -1.49 11.34
CA THR A 44 -22.60 -1.57 10.10
C THR A 44 -22.09 -0.53 9.10
N GLN A 45 -20.79 -0.56 8.77
CA GLN A 45 -20.42 0.01 7.48
C GLN A 45 -20.83 -1.01 6.39
N PRO A 46 -21.60 -0.60 5.38
CA PRO A 46 -22.08 -1.50 4.35
C PRO A 46 -20.93 -2.22 3.63
N THR A 47 -21.19 -3.45 3.18
CA THR A 47 -20.30 -4.23 2.30
C THR A 47 -20.09 -3.57 0.94
N THR A 48 -20.94 -2.60 0.59
CA THR A 48 -20.84 -1.76 -0.59
C THR A 48 -20.37 -0.37 -0.20
N ARG A 49 -19.40 0.17 -0.94
CA ARG A 49 -18.89 1.53 -0.73
C ARG A 49 -20.01 2.57 -0.97
N PRO A 50 -20.08 3.66 -0.18
CA PRO A 50 -21.11 4.70 -0.33
C PRO A 50 -21.01 5.55 -1.61
N VAL A 51 -19.88 5.47 -2.33
CA VAL A 51 -19.59 6.29 -3.51
C VAL A 51 -19.81 5.47 -4.79
N LYS A 52 -20.69 5.96 -5.68
CA LYS A 52 -20.88 5.40 -7.02
C LYS A 52 -19.73 5.80 -7.94
N ALA A 53 -19.21 4.83 -8.70
CA ALA A 53 -18.20 5.09 -9.71
C ALA A 53 -18.69 6.08 -10.78
N LYS A 54 -17.87 7.09 -11.09
CA LYS A 54 -18.10 8.02 -12.20
C LYS A 54 -17.97 7.31 -13.54
N ALA A 55 -18.64 7.83 -14.57
CA ALA A 55 -18.33 7.48 -15.96
C ALA A 55 -16.87 7.84 -16.28
N LEU A 56 -16.24 7.09 -17.18
CA LEU A 56 -14.90 7.43 -17.66
C LEU A 56 -14.98 8.73 -18.47
N SER A 57 -14.16 9.72 -18.12
CA SER A 57 -14.07 10.96 -18.88
C SER A 57 -13.27 10.76 -20.18
N GLU A 58 -13.37 11.73 -21.09
CA GLU A 58 -12.54 11.74 -22.30
C GLU A 58 -11.05 11.69 -21.99
N ASN A 59 -10.60 12.46 -20.99
CA ASN A 59 -9.21 12.43 -20.55
C ASN A 59 -8.77 11.06 -20.05
N VAL A 60 -9.63 10.36 -19.29
CA VAL A 60 -9.35 8.99 -18.85
C VAL A 60 -9.26 8.04 -20.04
N ASN A 61 -10.18 8.14 -21.01
CA ASN A 61 -10.17 7.30 -22.21
C ASN A 61 -8.92 7.53 -23.06
N ARG A 62 -8.49 8.79 -23.25
CA ARG A 62 -7.24 9.13 -23.95
C ARG A 62 -6.03 8.49 -23.29
N GLY A 63 -5.95 8.54 -21.95
CA GLY A 63 -4.86 7.90 -21.21
C GLY A 63 -4.87 6.37 -21.29
N LEU A 64 -6.06 5.75 -21.21
CA LEU A 64 -6.21 4.29 -21.35
C LEU A 64 -5.81 3.82 -22.76
N ASN A 65 -6.21 4.57 -23.80
CA ASN A 65 -5.85 4.27 -25.18
C ASN A 65 -4.34 4.42 -25.41
N TRP A 66 -3.75 5.51 -24.91
CA TRP A 66 -2.30 5.68 -24.95
C TRP A 66 -1.59 4.49 -24.29
N LEU A 67 -2.04 4.07 -23.11
CA LEU A 67 -1.44 2.94 -22.40
C LEU A 67 -1.55 1.63 -23.20
N ALA A 68 -2.70 1.37 -23.84
CA ALA A 68 -2.88 0.21 -24.71
C ALA A 68 -1.94 0.23 -25.93
N GLU A 69 -1.74 1.41 -26.54
CA GLU A 69 -0.83 1.60 -27.68
C GLU A 69 0.66 1.43 -27.31
N GLN A 70 1.04 1.71 -26.06
CA GLN A 70 2.42 1.53 -25.58
C GLN A 70 2.79 0.09 -25.21
N GLN A 71 1.87 -0.88 -25.29
CA GLN A 71 2.18 -2.28 -24.99
C GLN A 71 3.22 -2.84 -25.98
N LEU A 72 4.31 -3.40 -25.46
CA LEU A 72 5.38 -3.94 -26.29
C LEU A 72 5.01 -5.28 -26.93
N ALA A 73 5.79 -5.72 -27.93
CA ALA A 73 5.59 -7.00 -28.60
C ALA A 73 5.61 -8.20 -27.62
N SER A 74 6.40 -8.10 -26.54
CA SER A 74 6.45 -9.09 -25.45
C SER A 74 5.15 -9.21 -24.64
N GLY A 75 4.21 -8.28 -24.81
CA GLY A 75 2.99 -8.19 -24.00
C GLY A 75 3.14 -7.39 -22.71
N GLY A 76 4.38 -7.06 -22.31
CA GLY A 76 4.63 -6.19 -21.16
C GLY A 76 4.77 -4.72 -21.52
N TRP A 77 4.96 -3.89 -20.49
CA TRP A 77 5.29 -2.48 -20.59
C TRP A 77 6.67 -2.21 -19.98
N GLY A 78 7.41 -1.29 -20.57
CA GLY A 78 8.64 -0.72 -20.01
C GLY A 78 8.40 0.65 -19.41
N ALA A 79 9.47 1.35 -19.04
CA ALA A 79 9.39 2.68 -18.42
C ALA A 79 8.73 3.76 -19.32
N GLY A 80 8.66 3.51 -20.63
CA GLY A 80 8.18 4.48 -21.62
C GLY A 80 9.17 5.62 -21.86
N GLU A 81 8.78 6.59 -22.70
CA GLU A 81 9.64 7.72 -23.07
C GLU A 81 10.06 8.60 -21.88
N GLU A 82 11.31 9.04 -21.86
CA GLU A 82 11.85 9.90 -20.80
C GLU A 82 11.40 11.36 -20.94
N SER A 83 11.21 12.03 -19.79
CA SER A 83 11.08 13.50 -19.76
C SER A 83 12.36 14.12 -20.33
N GLN A 84 12.23 15.28 -20.99
CA GLN A 84 13.37 15.93 -21.68
C GLN A 84 14.56 16.18 -20.74
N GLN A 85 14.31 16.38 -19.45
CA GLN A 85 15.33 16.63 -18.42
C GLN A 85 16.10 15.37 -18.00
N MET A 86 15.56 14.17 -18.23
CA MET A 86 16.14 12.89 -17.81
C MET A 86 16.86 12.12 -18.93
N ARG A 87 16.67 12.53 -20.20
CA ARG A 87 17.27 11.92 -21.41
C ARG A 87 18.80 11.85 -21.43
N SER A 88 19.47 12.48 -20.46
CA SER A 88 20.92 12.43 -20.29
C SER A 88 21.43 11.07 -19.79
N SER A 89 20.56 10.14 -19.38
CA SER A 89 20.99 8.86 -18.77
C SER A 89 21.43 7.78 -19.76
N GLY A 90 21.12 7.93 -21.06
CA GLY A 90 21.62 7.04 -22.13
C GLY A 90 21.17 5.57 -22.06
N GLN A 91 20.30 5.19 -21.12
CA GLN A 91 19.81 3.83 -20.98
C GLN A 91 18.60 3.59 -21.90
N GLN A 92 18.62 2.54 -22.73
CA GLN A 92 17.48 2.15 -23.57
C GLN A 92 16.36 1.45 -22.76
N ILE A 93 15.93 2.04 -21.64
CA ILE A 93 14.94 1.46 -20.71
C ILE A 93 13.53 1.54 -21.31
N GLU A 94 13.28 2.48 -22.20
CA GLU A 94 11.97 2.73 -22.81
C GLU A 94 11.40 1.49 -23.54
N ARG A 95 12.28 0.63 -24.07
CA ARG A 95 11.93 -0.53 -24.90
C ARG A 95 12.05 -1.88 -24.18
N SER A 96 12.39 -1.89 -22.89
CA SER A 96 12.52 -3.12 -22.12
C SER A 96 11.34 -3.27 -21.18
N ALA A 97 10.46 -4.23 -21.50
CA ALA A 97 9.35 -4.57 -20.64
C ALA A 97 9.85 -5.05 -19.28
N ASN A 98 9.20 -4.64 -18.18
CA ASN A 98 9.51 -5.12 -16.84
C ASN A 98 8.23 -5.37 -16.03
N VAL A 99 8.36 -6.11 -14.92
CA VAL A 99 7.21 -6.64 -14.17
C VAL A 99 6.45 -5.53 -13.45
N ALA A 100 7.14 -4.58 -12.82
CA ALA A 100 6.50 -3.48 -12.11
C ALA A 100 5.68 -2.56 -13.05
N ASP A 101 6.27 -2.08 -14.14
CA ASP A 101 5.56 -1.24 -15.13
C ASP A 101 4.37 -2.00 -15.75
N THR A 102 4.57 -3.26 -16.14
CA THR A 102 3.50 -4.12 -16.67
C THR A 102 2.37 -4.30 -15.67
N SER A 103 2.70 -4.54 -14.41
CA SER A 103 1.69 -4.79 -13.37
C SER A 103 0.80 -3.57 -13.14
N VAL A 104 1.40 -2.39 -13.01
CA VAL A 104 0.63 -1.16 -12.77
C VAL A 104 -0.16 -0.73 -14.01
N ALA A 105 0.38 -0.95 -15.22
CA ALA A 105 -0.37 -0.74 -16.45
C ALA A 105 -1.62 -1.64 -16.53
N CYS A 106 -1.47 -2.94 -16.27
CA CYS A 106 -2.59 -3.87 -16.21
C CYS A 106 -3.62 -3.47 -15.14
N LEU A 107 -3.18 -3.03 -13.95
CA LEU A 107 -4.07 -2.55 -12.90
C LEU A 107 -4.89 -1.32 -13.35
N ALA A 108 -4.29 -0.38 -14.07
CA ALA A 108 -5.01 0.76 -14.64
C ALA A 108 -6.05 0.33 -15.68
N LEU A 109 -5.69 -0.60 -16.58
CA LEU A 109 -6.62 -1.15 -17.57
C LEU A 109 -7.76 -1.94 -16.90
N LEU A 110 -7.49 -2.73 -15.86
CA LEU A 110 -8.51 -3.42 -15.06
C LEU A 110 -9.46 -2.41 -14.40
N ARG A 111 -8.92 -1.29 -13.89
CA ARG A 111 -9.69 -0.24 -13.22
C ARG A 111 -10.69 0.47 -14.13
N SER A 112 -10.49 0.41 -15.45
CA SER A 112 -11.48 0.89 -16.44
C SER A 112 -12.79 0.11 -16.41
N GLY A 113 -12.76 -1.14 -15.92
CA GLY A 113 -13.86 -2.10 -15.98
C GLY A 113 -13.61 -3.28 -16.92
N SER A 114 -12.51 -3.26 -17.68
CA SER A 114 -12.08 -4.44 -18.46
C SER A 114 -11.59 -5.57 -17.55
N THR A 115 -11.62 -6.79 -18.06
CA THR A 115 -11.04 -7.99 -17.43
C THR A 115 -10.10 -8.68 -18.42
N PRO A 116 -9.30 -9.69 -18.03
CA PRO A 116 -8.50 -10.46 -18.97
C PRO A 116 -9.32 -11.28 -20.00
N SER A 117 -10.66 -11.31 -19.88
CA SER A 117 -11.55 -12.05 -20.78
C SER A 117 -12.68 -11.22 -21.39
N ASP A 118 -12.86 -9.97 -20.97
CA ASP A 118 -13.98 -9.12 -21.40
C ASP A 118 -13.62 -7.63 -21.36
N GLY A 119 -14.26 -6.83 -22.23
CA GLY A 119 -14.05 -5.39 -22.35
C GLY A 119 -12.95 -4.98 -23.34
N PRO A 120 -12.83 -3.67 -23.61
CA PRO A 120 -12.01 -3.14 -24.70
C PRO A 120 -10.50 -3.42 -24.53
N TYR A 121 -10.03 -3.59 -23.29
CA TYR A 121 -8.61 -3.83 -23.01
C TYR A 121 -8.29 -5.29 -22.66
N ALA A 122 -9.20 -6.23 -22.92
CA ALA A 122 -9.07 -7.62 -22.49
C ALA A 122 -7.79 -8.31 -22.98
N THR A 123 -7.50 -8.19 -24.29
CA THR A 123 -6.29 -8.76 -24.88
C THR A 123 -5.02 -8.13 -24.31
N HIS A 124 -5.03 -6.81 -24.06
CA HIS A 124 -3.90 -6.11 -23.47
C HIS A 124 -3.61 -6.63 -22.05
N ILE A 125 -4.65 -6.72 -21.22
CA ILE A 125 -4.54 -7.24 -19.84
C ILE A 125 -4.04 -8.69 -19.87
N ARG A 126 -4.62 -9.55 -20.71
CA ARG A 126 -4.23 -10.96 -20.80
C ARG A 126 -2.76 -11.13 -21.15
N ARG A 127 -2.26 -10.39 -22.15
CA ARG A 127 -0.84 -10.41 -22.55
C ARG A 127 0.09 -9.87 -21.47
N GLY A 128 -0.33 -8.87 -20.71
CA GLY A 128 0.44 -8.36 -19.57
C GLY A 128 0.48 -9.35 -18.39
N VAL A 129 -0.64 -10.02 -18.08
CA VAL A 129 -0.66 -11.09 -17.08
C VAL A 129 0.22 -12.26 -17.51
N GLU A 130 0.17 -12.65 -18.79
CA GLU A 130 1.06 -13.68 -19.34
C GLU A 130 2.54 -13.33 -19.17
N PHE A 131 2.91 -12.08 -19.46
CA PHE A 131 4.27 -11.58 -19.25
C PHE A 131 4.70 -11.71 -17.78
N VAL A 132 3.85 -11.28 -16.83
CA VAL A 132 4.14 -11.36 -15.39
C VAL A 132 4.26 -12.81 -14.92
N CYS A 133 3.34 -13.69 -15.31
CA CYS A 133 3.40 -15.12 -15.00
C CYS A 133 4.71 -15.75 -15.50
N ALA A 134 5.12 -15.47 -16.74
CA ALA A 134 6.35 -16.02 -17.31
C ALA A 134 7.61 -15.62 -16.51
N HIS A 135 7.68 -14.38 -16.01
CA HIS A 135 8.79 -13.95 -15.15
C HIS A 135 8.77 -14.62 -13.77
N VAL A 136 7.59 -14.68 -13.13
CA VAL A 136 7.40 -15.36 -11.84
C VAL A 136 7.77 -16.84 -11.94
N GLU A 137 7.34 -17.52 -13.01
CA GLU A 137 7.66 -18.93 -13.28
C GLU A 137 9.17 -19.16 -13.37
N LYS A 138 9.89 -18.29 -14.09
CA LYS A 138 11.34 -18.37 -14.26
C LYS A 138 12.14 -18.04 -13.00
N ALA A 139 11.61 -17.20 -12.10
CA ALA A 139 12.32 -16.77 -10.90
C ALA A 139 12.73 -17.96 -10.01
N ASP A 140 13.78 -17.80 -9.19
CA ASP A 140 14.14 -18.80 -8.18
C ASP A 140 13.03 -18.95 -7.11
N ALA A 141 13.16 -19.84 -6.14
CA ALA A 141 12.17 -20.01 -5.06
C ALA A 141 12.48 -19.19 -3.81
N ASP A 142 13.73 -18.77 -3.60
CA ASP A 142 14.23 -18.32 -2.30
C ASP A 142 14.30 -16.80 -2.13
N SER A 143 14.84 -16.10 -3.13
CA SER A 143 15.00 -14.65 -3.11
C SER A 143 13.64 -13.95 -3.16
N LEU A 144 13.55 -12.70 -2.71
CA LEU A 144 12.30 -11.95 -2.86
C LEU A 144 12.04 -11.49 -4.31
N PHE A 145 12.95 -11.71 -5.25
CA PHE A 145 12.76 -11.30 -6.64
C PHE A 145 11.82 -12.25 -7.42
N VAL A 146 11.07 -11.67 -8.36
CA VAL A 146 10.15 -12.38 -9.27
C VAL A 146 10.52 -12.27 -10.75
N THR A 147 11.67 -11.68 -11.05
CA THR A 147 12.18 -11.48 -12.41
C THR A 147 13.70 -11.52 -12.35
N ASP A 148 14.40 -11.71 -13.48
CA ASP A 148 15.84 -11.50 -13.64
C ASP A 148 16.18 -10.10 -14.16
N ILE A 149 15.17 -9.30 -14.50
CA ILE A 149 15.33 -7.89 -14.89
C ILE A 149 15.68 -7.07 -13.65
N ARG A 150 16.80 -6.35 -13.73
CA ARG A 150 17.37 -5.58 -12.63
C ARG A 150 17.65 -4.15 -13.04
N ASN A 151 17.76 -3.29 -12.03
CA ASN A 151 18.08 -1.87 -12.16
C ASN A 151 17.03 -1.10 -12.98
N THR A 152 15.76 -1.49 -12.87
CA THR A 152 14.67 -0.70 -13.42
C THR A 152 14.54 0.61 -12.63
N ARG A 153 13.98 1.64 -13.26
CA ARG A 153 13.72 2.93 -12.59
C ARG A 153 12.85 2.74 -11.35
N LEU A 154 11.82 1.91 -11.44
CA LEU A 154 10.97 1.58 -10.31
C LEU A 154 11.73 0.85 -9.20
N GLN A 155 12.63 -0.07 -9.51
CA GLN A 155 13.48 -0.71 -8.49
C GLN A 155 14.36 0.31 -7.76
N SER A 156 14.98 1.25 -8.48
CA SER A 156 15.78 2.30 -7.85
C SER A 156 14.94 3.26 -7.00
N LYS A 157 13.70 3.54 -7.41
CA LYS A 157 12.83 4.54 -6.79
C LYS A 157 12.04 3.97 -5.63
N LEU A 158 11.27 2.92 -5.88
CA LEU A 158 10.35 2.30 -4.93
C LEU A 158 10.98 1.10 -4.22
N GLY A 159 12.14 0.67 -4.66
CA GLY A 159 12.94 -0.35 -3.99
C GLY A 159 13.06 -1.63 -4.80
N ALA A 160 14.15 -2.37 -4.55
CA ALA A 160 14.56 -3.54 -5.31
C ALA A 160 13.46 -4.60 -5.54
N TYR A 161 12.47 -4.69 -4.63
CA TYR A 161 11.41 -5.70 -4.69
C TYR A 161 10.04 -5.16 -5.14
N VAL A 162 9.97 -3.95 -5.70
CA VAL A 162 8.70 -3.38 -6.18
C VAL A 162 8.01 -4.25 -7.22
N ASP A 163 8.76 -4.93 -8.10
CA ASP A 163 8.23 -5.88 -9.08
C ASP A 163 7.42 -6.99 -8.41
N THR A 164 7.91 -7.52 -7.29
CA THR A 164 7.26 -8.59 -6.53
C THR A 164 5.94 -8.12 -5.95
N PHE A 165 5.92 -6.95 -5.32
CA PHE A 165 4.71 -6.43 -4.70
C PHE A 165 3.67 -5.98 -5.74
N ALA A 166 4.10 -5.37 -6.84
CA ALA A 166 3.21 -4.99 -7.93
C ALA A 166 2.60 -6.22 -8.64
N ALA A 167 3.41 -7.26 -8.89
CA ALA A 167 2.92 -8.54 -9.41
C ALA A 167 1.91 -9.19 -8.47
N ALA A 168 2.16 -9.16 -7.16
CA ALA A 168 1.25 -9.71 -6.16
C ALA A 168 -0.12 -9.02 -6.18
N VAL A 169 -0.17 -7.68 -6.29
CA VAL A 169 -1.45 -6.94 -6.43
C VAL A 169 -2.16 -7.34 -7.72
N LEU A 170 -1.47 -7.35 -8.87
CA LEU A 170 -2.07 -7.72 -10.16
C LEU A 170 -2.64 -9.14 -10.11
N LEU A 171 -1.82 -10.12 -9.73
CA LEU A 171 -2.20 -11.54 -9.70
C LEU A 171 -3.37 -11.78 -8.75
N ALA A 172 -3.40 -11.12 -7.59
CA ALA A 172 -4.56 -11.14 -6.71
C ALA A 172 -5.83 -10.58 -7.38
N GLU A 173 -5.73 -9.46 -8.11
CA GLU A 173 -6.89 -8.83 -8.77
C GLU A 173 -7.44 -9.61 -9.97
N VAL A 174 -6.62 -10.44 -10.62
CA VAL A 174 -7.03 -11.30 -11.75
C VAL A 174 -7.28 -12.76 -11.37
N LYS A 175 -7.05 -13.15 -10.11
CA LYS A 175 -7.40 -14.49 -9.61
C LYS A 175 -8.85 -14.82 -9.94
N ASP A 176 -9.05 -15.98 -10.56
CA ASP A 176 -10.34 -16.52 -11.03
C ASP A 176 -11.07 -15.69 -12.11
N ARG A 177 -10.39 -14.72 -12.74
CA ARG A 177 -11.00 -13.79 -13.72
C ARG A 177 -10.41 -13.90 -15.13
N MET A 178 -9.60 -14.91 -15.42
CA MET A 178 -8.95 -15.06 -16.72
C MET A 178 -9.87 -15.56 -17.84
N GLY A 179 -11.05 -16.09 -17.47
CA GLY A 179 -12.06 -16.61 -18.39
C GLY A 179 -11.85 -18.06 -18.83
N ASP A 180 -10.82 -18.74 -18.31
CA ASP A 180 -10.56 -20.16 -18.54
C ASP A 180 -9.84 -20.80 -17.34
N GLU A 181 -10.13 -22.07 -17.07
CA GLU A 181 -9.61 -22.80 -15.90
C GLU A 181 -8.08 -22.98 -15.94
N ALA A 182 -7.50 -23.26 -17.11
CA ALA A 182 -6.05 -23.44 -17.21
C ALA A 182 -5.31 -22.14 -16.91
N TRP A 183 -5.84 -21.01 -17.37
CA TRP A 183 -5.31 -19.70 -17.04
C TRP A 183 -5.49 -19.34 -15.56
N ASN A 184 -6.65 -19.63 -14.97
CA ASN A 184 -6.88 -19.39 -13.55
C ASN A 184 -5.90 -20.21 -12.68
N ARG A 185 -5.62 -21.48 -13.04
CA ARG A 185 -4.60 -22.29 -12.37
C ARG A 185 -3.19 -21.71 -12.51
N ARG A 186 -2.83 -21.19 -13.69
CA ARG A 186 -1.52 -20.55 -13.93
C ARG A 186 -1.35 -19.29 -13.07
N VAL A 187 -2.36 -18.43 -13.03
CA VAL A 187 -2.37 -17.23 -12.19
C VAL A 187 -2.28 -17.59 -10.72
N LEU A 188 -3.04 -18.59 -10.26
CA LEU A 188 -2.98 -19.05 -8.86
C LEU A 188 -1.58 -19.55 -8.50
N ALA A 189 -0.97 -20.40 -9.34
CA ALA A 189 0.38 -20.91 -9.10
C ALA A 189 1.43 -19.78 -9.06
N ALA A 190 1.28 -18.76 -9.90
CA ALA A 190 2.13 -17.58 -9.85
C ALA A 190 1.91 -16.77 -8.55
N LEU A 191 0.65 -16.57 -8.14
CA LEU A 191 0.30 -15.88 -6.90
C LEU A 191 0.84 -16.63 -5.67
N ASP A 192 0.72 -17.96 -5.64
CA ASP A 192 1.30 -18.83 -4.59
C ASP A 192 2.79 -18.58 -4.45
N LYS A 193 3.53 -18.71 -5.56
CA LYS A 193 4.97 -18.49 -5.55
C LYS A 193 5.36 -17.08 -5.08
N VAL A 194 4.61 -16.06 -5.46
CA VAL A 194 4.85 -14.68 -5.02
C VAL A 194 4.56 -14.50 -3.53
N MET A 195 3.46 -15.07 -3.02
CA MET A 195 3.10 -14.99 -1.60
C MET A 195 4.06 -15.76 -0.71
N ASP A 196 4.51 -16.95 -1.14
CA ASP A 196 5.54 -17.73 -0.46
C ASP A 196 6.85 -16.94 -0.35
N LYS A 197 7.25 -16.26 -1.43
CA LYS A 197 8.43 -15.39 -1.41
C LYS A 197 8.29 -14.23 -0.44
N ILE A 198 7.12 -13.58 -0.42
CA ILE A 198 6.81 -12.48 0.52
C ILE A 198 6.89 -13.01 1.95
N GLU A 199 6.23 -14.12 2.28
CA GLU A 199 6.25 -14.70 3.63
C GLU A 199 7.65 -15.09 4.07
N LYS A 200 8.40 -15.77 3.20
CA LYS A 200 9.75 -16.26 3.48
C LYS A 200 10.75 -15.15 3.76
N ASN A 201 10.61 -14.00 3.09
CA ASN A 201 11.56 -12.89 3.16
C ASN A 201 11.09 -11.74 4.06
N GLN A 202 9.89 -11.84 4.65
CA GLN A 202 9.39 -10.84 5.59
C GLN A 202 10.18 -10.91 6.91
N GLN A 203 10.63 -9.75 7.38
CA GLN A 203 11.35 -9.62 8.64
C GLN A 203 10.40 -9.75 9.84
N ALA A 204 10.96 -9.95 11.04
CA ALA A 204 10.18 -10.14 12.26
C ALA A 204 9.28 -8.94 12.61
N ASP A 205 9.68 -7.73 12.23
CA ASP A 205 8.90 -6.50 12.38
C ASP A 205 7.79 -6.36 11.32
N GLY A 206 7.78 -7.21 10.29
CA GLY A 206 6.85 -7.20 9.16
C GLY A 206 7.34 -6.42 7.94
N GLY A 207 8.51 -5.80 8.01
CA GLY A 207 9.14 -5.07 6.91
C GLY A 207 9.99 -5.97 6.01
N PHE A 208 10.69 -5.33 5.08
CA PHE A 208 11.66 -5.97 4.19
C PHE A 208 12.94 -5.13 4.11
N ALA A 209 14.08 -5.78 3.91
CA ALA A 209 15.34 -5.11 3.58
C ALA A 209 15.32 -4.57 2.14
N ASN A 210 14.46 -3.58 1.89
CA ASN A 210 14.16 -3.08 0.56
C ASN A 210 14.88 -1.75 0.30
N ALA A 211 16.02 -1.81 -0.40
CA ALA A 211 16.79 -0.63 -0.75
C ALA A 211 16.15 0.10 -1.94
N GLY A 212 15.94 1.42 -1.79
CA GLY A 212 15.39 2.32 -2.80
C GLY A 212 15.36 3.76 -2.29
N TRP A 213 14.92 4.71 -3.12
CA TRP A 213 14.76 6.10 -2.70
C TRP A 213 13.59 6.31 -1.72
N ALA A 214 12.40 5.81 -2.07
CA ALA A 214 11.18 5.88 -1.29
C ALA A 214 10.54 4.48 -1.07
N PRO A 215 11.24 3.52 -0.43
CA PRO A 215 10.77 2.14 -0.28
C PRO A 215 9.50 1.96 0.56
N THR A 216 9.08 2.97 1.33
CA THR A 216 7.81 2.94 2.08
C THR A 216 6.60 2.75 1.16
N ILE A 217 6.66 3.28 -0.08
CA ILE A 217 5.57 3.11 -1.06
C ILE A 217 5.45 1.64 -1.47
N ALA A 218 6.56 0.96 -1.71
CA ALA A 218 6.57 -0.47 -2.04
C ALA A 218 6.13 -1.34 -0.85
N GLN A 219 6.48 -0.95 0.38
CA GLN A 219 5.96 -1.60 1.58
C GLN A 219 4.43 -1.46 1.68
N GLY A 220 3.87 -0.29 1.34
CA GLY A 220 2.43 -0.10 1.22
C GLY A 220 1.80 -0.96 0.13
N LEU A 221 2.46 -1.13 -1.02
CA LEU A 221 2.02 -2.06 -2.08
C LEU A 221 2.02 -3.51 -1.60
N CYS A 222 3.00 -3.93 -0.80
CA CYS A 222 3.01 -5.26 -0.18
C CYS A 222 1.80 -5.45 0.75
N SER A 223 1.53 -4.47 1.62
CA SER A 223 0.36 -4.54 2.51
C SER A 223 -0.96 -4.63 1.73
N LYS A 224 -1.08 -3.84 0.67
CA LYS A 224 -2.20 -3.92 -0.27
C LYS A 224 -2.30 -5.30 -0.91
N ALA A 225 -1.20 -5.87 -1.39
CA ALA A 225 -1.22 -7.18 -2.04
C ALA A 225 -1.71 -8.30 -1.11
N VAL A 226 -1.15 -8.37 0.10
CA VAL A 226 -1.51 -9.39 1.11
C VAL A 226 -3.00 -9.29 1.45
N ASN A 227 -3.48 -8.08 1.77
CA ASN A 227 -4.88 -7.89 2.13
C ASN A 227 -5.83 -8.07 0.92
N ARG A 228 -5.44 -7.62 -0.28
CA ARG A 228 -6.24 -7.79 -1.51
C ARG A 228 -6.34 -9.26 -1.93
N ALA A 229 -5.29 -10.05 -1.75
CA ALA A 229 -5.33 -11.48 -1.99
C ALA A 229 -6.38 -12.17 -1.10
N MET A 230 -6.39 -11.85 0.20
CA MET A 230 -7.43 -12.33 1.12
C MET A 230 -8.83 -11.87 0.68
N GLN A 231 -8.98 -10.61 0.25
CA GLN A 231 -10.23 -10.08 -0.31
C GLN A 231 -10.71 -10.81 -1.58
N ARG A 232 -9.81 -11.53 -2.27
CA ARG A 232 -10.07 -12.34 -3.47
C ARG A 232 -10.10 -13.84 -3.17
N GLY A 233 -10.29 -14.20 -1.90
CA GLY A 233 -10.42 -15.59 -1.45
C GLY A 233 -9.12 -16.39 -1.51
N TYR A 234 -7.96 -15.72 -1.61
CA TYR A 234 -6.67 -16.39 -1.44
C TYR A 234 -6.43 -16.70 0.04
N ALA A 235 -5.94 -17.91 0.33
CA ALA A 235 -5.63 -18.35 1.69
C ALA A 235 -4.29 -17.77 2.17
N VAL A 236 -4.30 -16.51 2.60
CA VAL A 236 -3.10 -15.85 3.16
C VAL A 236 -2.73 -16.46 4.51
N SER A 237 -1.43 -16.76 4.72
CA SER A 237 -0.90 -17.17 6.01
C SER A 237 -1.25 -16.17 7.13
N ALA A 238 -1.74 -16.70 8.25
CA ALA A 238 -2.10 -15.88 9.41
C ALA A 238 -0.88 -15.17 10.03
N ASP A 239 0.33 -15.71 9.89
CA ASP A 239 1.56 -15.05 10.34
C ASP A 239 1.96 -13.92 9.41
N LEU A 240 1.97 -14.16 8.09
CA LEU A 240 2.20 -13.13 7.07
C LEU A 240 1.24 -11.95 7.25
N LYS A 241 -0.07 -12.21 7.33
CA LYS A 241 -1.07 -11.14 7.51
C LYS A 241 -0.81 -10.35 8.79
N ARG A 242 -0.64 -11.06 9.92
CA ARG A 242 -0.42 -10.42 11.23
C ARG A 242 0.84 -9.56 11.27
N ARG A 243 1.95 -10.01 10.68
CA ARG A 243 3.19 -9.20 10.59
C ARG A 243 2.99 -7.99 9.69
N THR A 244 2.31 -8.16 8.57
CA THR A 244 1.98 -7.08 7.62
C THR A 244 1.13 -5.99 8.28
N ASP A 245 0.06 -6.36 8.97
CA ASP A 245 -0.84 -5.42 9.65
C ASP A 245 -0.12 -4.71 10.81
N ARG A 246 0.60 -5.46 11.66
CA ARG A 246 1.35 -4.88 12.78
C ARG A 246 2.45 -3.93 12.31
N TYR A 247 3.09 -4.22 11.18
CA TYR A 247 4.05 -3.29 10.59
C TYR A 247 3.37 -1.96 10.28
N ALA A 248 2.23 -1.98 9.58
CA ALA A 248 1.48 -0.77 9.26
C ALA A 248 1.06 0.00 10.51
N GLU A 249 0.49 -0.69 11.51
CA GLU A 249 0.11 -0.09 12.80
C GLU A 249 1.31 0.56 13.50
N SER A 250 2.47 -0.10 13.53
CA SER A 250 3.69 0.41 14.19
C SER A 250 4.21 1.72 13.60
N LYS A 251 3.81 2.07 12.37
CA LYS A 251 4.26 3.28 11.67
C LYS A 251 3.43 4.51 12.01
N PHE A 252 2.33 4.38 12.74
CA PHE A 252 1.47 5.50 13.07
C PHE A 252 1.37 5.71 14.59
N GLN A 253 1.43 6.97 15.02
CA GLN A 253 1.27 7.36 16.41
C GLN A 253 -0.03 8.14 16.60
N ALA A 254 -1.08 7.45 17.06
CA ALA A 254 -2.42 8.04 17.18
C ALA A 254 -2.48 9.30 18.06
N ALA A 255 -1.67 9.37 19.14
CA ALA A 255 -1.66 10.49 20.06
C ALA A 255 -1.17 11.81 19.42
N SER A 256 -0.24 11.74 18.48
CA SER A 256 0.37 12.90 17.83
C SER A 256 -0.08 13.08 16.37
N GLY A 257 -0.71 12.06 15.78
CA GLY A 257 -0.96 11.98 14.35
C GLY A 257 0.33 11.84 13.51
N ALA A 258 1.47 11.56 14.14
CA ALA A 258 2.74 11.41 13.45
C ALA A 258 2.82 10.06 12.73
N VAL A 259 3.50 10.05 11.58
CA VAL A 259 3.83 8.84 10.83
C VAL A 259 5.35 8.68 10.77
N ALA A 260 5.81 7.44 10.81
CA ALA A 260 7.22 7.13 10.64
C ALA A 260 7.70 7.50 9.23
N MET A 261 8.82 8.22 9.16
CA MET A 261 9.37 8.76 7.92
C MET A 261 10.43 7.86 7.28
N ASP A 262 10.73 6.70 7.89
CA ASP A 262 11.69 5.75 7.34
C ASP A 262 11.27 5.28 5.94
N GLY A 263 12.22 5.33 5.01
CA GLY A 263 11.96 4.96 3.61
C GLY A 263 11.01 5.89 2.86
N ALA A 264 10.68 7.08 3.38
CA ALA A 264 9.79 8.05 2.73
C ALA A 264 10.52 9.13 1.93
N ALA A 265 11.85 9.06 1.80
CA ALA A 265 12.68 10.07 1.15
C ALA A 265 12.54 11.51 1.71
N GLY A 266 12.09 11.65 2.96
CA GLY A 266 11.78 12.95 3.55
C GLY A 266 10.46 13.57 3.06
N VAL A 267 9.65 12.83 2.32
CA VAL A 267 8.37 13.30 1.74
C VAL A 267 7.21 12.78 2.60
N GLU A 268 6.57 13.68 3.36
CA GLU A 268 5.47 13.34 4.29
C GLU A 268 4.29 12.66 3.58
N LEU A 269 3.98 13.10 2.35
CA LEU A 269 2.93 12.53 1.52
C LEU A 269 3.09 11.01 1.35
N TYR A 270 4.31 10.53 1.09
CA TYR A 270 4.57 9.11 0.85
C TYR A 270 4.32 8.27 2.09
N ALA A 271 4.83 8.73 3.25
CA ALA A 271 4.68 8.04 4.52
C ALA A 271 3.20 7.94 4.93
N ARG A 272 2.48 9.07 4.91
CA ARG A 272 1.07 9.11 5.31
C ARG A 272 0.18 8.29 4.37
N ALA A 273 0.36 8.44 3.06
CA ALA A 273 -0.44 7.75 2.07
C ALA A 273 -0.26 6.22 2.13
N ALA A 274 1.00 5.75 2.22
CA ALA A 274 1.28 4.32 2.34
C ALA A 274 0.72 3.73 3.64
N ASN A 275 0.87 4.44 4.76
CA ASN A 275 0.37 4.00 6.07
C ASN A 275 -1.16 3.92 6.10
N VAL A 276 -1.86 5.01 5.78
CA VAL A 276 -3.32 5.06 5.89
C VAL A 276 -3.99 4.03 4.97
N ASN A 277 -3.45 3.83 3.76
CA ASN A 277 -3.98 2.84 2.84
C ASN A 277 -3.70 1.41 3.33
N SER A 278 -2.56 1.14 3.96
CA SER A 278 -2.28 -0.17 4.56
C SER A 278 -3.29 -0.51 5.65
N LEU A 279 -3.61 0.44 6.52
CA LEU A 279 -4.64 0.29 7.56
C LEU A 279 -6.05 0.10 6.97
N GLN A 280 -6.35 0.79 5.86
CA GLN A 280 -7.61 0.67 5.13
C GLN A 280 -7.78 -0.70 4.47
N GLU A 281 -6.74 -1.22 3.82
CA GLU A 281 -6.76 -2.54 3.19
C GLU A 281 -6.85 -3.65 4.25
N ALA A 282 -6.16 -3.48 5.39
CA ALA A 282 -6.29 -4.36 6.54
C ALA A 282 -7.71 -4.37 7.10
N ASP A 283 -8.36 -3.20 7.30
CA ASP A 283 -9.76 -3.15 7.76
C ASP A 283 -10.70 -3.82 6.75
N ALA A 284 -10.52 -3.57 5.45
CA ALA A 284 -11.32 -4.20 4.40
C ALA A 284 -11.22 -5.73 4.41
N ALA A 285 -10.01 -6.28 4.58
CA ALA A 285 -9.80 -7.72 4.71
C ALA A 285 -10.36 -8.28 6.03
N ASN A 286 -10.20 -7.54 7.14
CA ASN A 286 -10.65 -7.94 8.47
C ASN A 286 -12.18 -8.08 8.55
N ARG A 287 -12.94 -7.24 7.83
CA ARG A 287 -14.41 -7.33 7.75
C ARG A 287 -14.90 -8.68 7.24
N LEU A 288 -14.12 -9.39 6.44
CA LEU A 288 -14.51 -10.72 5.93
C LEU A 288 -14.65 -11.75 7.04
N VAL A 289 -13.89 -11.63 8.13
CA VAL A 289 -13.89 -12.62 9.21
C VAL A 289 -14.58 -12.12 10.48
N GLU A 290 -14.84 -10.82 10.59
CA GLU A 290 -15.34 -10.19 11.81
C GLU A 290 -16.65 -10.80 12.33
N ASP A 291 -17.62 -11.04 11.46
CA ASP A 291 -18.91 -11.63 11.85
C ASP A 291 -18.76 -13.05 12.38
N GLN A 292 -17.91 -13.88 11.75
CA GLN A 292 -17.60 -15.22 12.22
C GLN A 292 -16.94 -15.18 13.60
N LEU A 293 -15.99 -14.26 13.83
CA LEU A 293 -15.34 -14.09 15.14
C LEU A 293 -16.35 -13.69 16.21
N ARG A 294 -17.27 -12.78 15.91
CA ARG A 294 -18.35 -12.38 16.83
C ARG A 294 -19.27 -13.55 17.18
N GLN A 295 -19.63 -14.39 16.21
CA GLN A 295 -20.44 -15.59 16.44
C GLN A 295 -19.75 -16.63 17.35
N ILE A 296 -18.44 -16.85 17.15
CA ILE A 296 -17.64 -17.72 18.02
C ILE A 296 -17.66 -17.19 19.46
N ILE A 297 -17.46 -15.88 19.65
CA ILE A 297 -17.44 -15.24 20.96
C ILE A 297 -18.81 -15.26 21.64
N ALA A 298 -19.89 -15.18 20.87
CA ALA A 298 -21.27 -15.19 21.38
C ALA A 298 -21.75 -16.58 21.85
N THR A 299 -21.07 -17.67 21.44
CA THR A 299 -21.47 -19.05 21.75
C THR A 299 -20.40 -19.85 22.51
N PRO A 300 -19.79 -19.29 23.58
CA PRO A 300 -18.57 -19.83 24.18
C PRO A 300 -18.77 -21.21 24.81
N ALA A 301 -19.99 -21.54 25.27
CA ALA A 301 -20.31 -22.84 25.86
C ALA A 301 -20.30 -24.01 24.85
N THR A 302 -20.35 -23.69 23.55
CA THR A 302 -20.42 -24.70 22.46
C THR A 302 -19.12 -24.82 21.67
N ARG A 303 -18.06 -24.13 22.12
CA ARG A 303 -16.79 -24.00 21.40
C ARG A 303 -15.61 -24.36 22.30
N PRO A 304 -14.50 -24.90 21.75
CA PRO A 304 -13.23 -25.01 22.45
C PRO A 304 -12.77 -23.67 23.03
N ALA A 305 -12.25 -23.70 24.26
CA ALA A 305 -11.83 -22.48 24.96
C ALA A 305 -10.71 -21.72 24.23
N ASP A 306 -9.81 -22.44 23.54
CA ASP A 306 -8.73 -21.85 22.76
C ASP A 306 -9.25 -21.14 21.49
N GLU A 307 -10.28 -21.70 20.84
CA GLU A 307 -10.96 -21.07 19.68
C GLU A 307 -11.58 -19.73 20.10
N VAL A 308 -12.29 -19.71 21.24
CA VAL A 308 -12.89 -18.49 21.79
C VAL A 308 -11.82 -17.46 22.15
N ALA A 309 -10.71 -17.87 22.77
CA ALA A 309 -9.62 -16.98 23.13
C ALA A 309 -8.90 -16.37 21.90
N LYS A 310 -8.65 -17.18 20.87
CA LYS A 310 -8.12 -16.71 19.57
C LYS A 310 -9.07 -15.72 18.92
N ALA A 311 -10.37 -16.01 18.91
CA ALA A 311 -11.37 -15.12 18.33
C ALA A 311 -11.43 -13.76 19.05
N ARG A 312 -11.36 -13.74 20.39
CA ARG A 312 -11.29 -12.50 21.18
C ARG A 312 -10.04 -11.69 20.85
N THR A 313 -8.89 -12.35 20.72
CA THR A 313 -7.62 -11.70 20.38
C THR A 313 -7.68 -11.06 19.00
N GLN A 314 -8.17 -11.80 18.00
CA GLN A 314 -8.34 -11.29 16.64
C GLN A 314 -9.34 -10.14 16.58
N LEU A 315 -10.48 -10.23 17.27
CA LEU A 315 -11.45 -9.14 17.29
C LEU A 315 -10.87 -7.86 17.93
N GLY A 316 -10.03 -8.00 18.98
CA GLY A 316 -9.30 -6.87 19.56
C GLY A 316 -8.32 -6.22 18.58
N GLN A 317 -7.60 -7.01 17.78
CA GLN A 317 -6.71 -6.50 16.72
C GLN A 317 -7.50 -5.75 15.63
N ILE A 318 -8.66 -6.26 15.23
CA ILE A 318 -9.54 -5.58 14.27
C ILE A 318 -9.98 -4.21 14.81
N GLN A 319 -10.35 -4.16 16.09
CA GLN A 319 -10.75 -2.90 16.75
C GLN A 319 -9.60 -1.90 16.84
N GLU A 320 -8.39 -2.36 17.16
CA GLU A 320 -7.18 -1.54 17.18
C GLU A 320 -6.87 -0.96 15.80
N ASN A 321 -6.80 -1.80 14.76
CA ASN A 321 -6.59 -1.34 13.38
C ASN A 321 -7.62 -0.29 12.97
N ARG A 322 -8.90 -0.48 13.32
CA ARG A 322 -9.98 0.47 12.99
C ARG A 322 -9.84 1.80 13.72
N SER A 323 -9.42 1.77 14.98
CA SER A 323 -9.11 2.98 15.76
C SER A 323 -7.95 3.75 15.12
N GLN A 324 -6.87 3.06 14.77
CA GLN A 324 -5.72 3.68 14.10
C GLN A 324 -6.07 4.20 12.72
N LEU A 325 -6.85 3.46 11.92
CA LEU A 325 -7.32 3.91 10.61
C LEU A 325 -8.12 5.22 10.72
N ALA A 326 -9.02 5.34 11.69
CA ALA A 326 -9.78 6.56 11.91
C ALA A 326 -8.86 7.74 12.25
N ALA A 327 -7.92 7.55 13.18
CA ALA A 327 -6.96 8.58 13.56
C ALA A 327 -6.01 8.97 12.41
N ALA A 328 -5.50 7.98 11.66
CA ALA A 328 -4.63 8.20 10.50
C ALA A 328 -5.36 8.92 9.37
N THR A 329 -6.62 8.55 9.10
CA THR A 329 -7.48 9.26 8.13
C THR A 329 -7.65 10.71 8.55
N GLN A 330 -7.98 10.97 9.82
CA GLN A 330 -8.15 12.34 10.31
C GLN A 330 -6.85 13.16 10.18
N ALA A 331 -5.70 12.55 10.49
CA ALA A 331 -4.41 13.19 10.34
C ALA A 331 -4.08 13.51 8.88
N VAL A 332 -4.49 12.66 7.92
CA VAL A 332 -4.38 12.96 6.48
C VAL A 332 -5.33 14.07 6.06
N VAL A 333 -6.59 14.05 6.50
CA VAL A 333 -7.60 15.06 6.17
C VAL A 333 -7.13 16.46 6.56
N GLN A 334 -6.47 16.60 7.71
CA GLN A 334 -5.89 17.87 8.17
C GLN A 334 -4.76 18.42 7.29
N ARG A 335 -4.17 17.59 6.42
CA ARG A 335 -3.07 17.98 5.52
C ARG A 335 -3.53 18.26 4.09
N LEU A 336 -4.76 17.90 3.70
CA LEU A 336 -5.21 17.96 2.30
C LEU A 336 -5.23 19.38 1.70
N ASP A 337 -5.37 20.39 2.56
CA ASP A 337 -5.34 21.81 2.16
C ASP A 337 -3.93 22.42 2.14
N ASP A 338 -2.92 21.70 2.63
CA ASP A 338 -1.54 22.17 2.57
C ASP A 338 -0.94 21.89 1.18
N PRO A 339 -0.68 22.93 0.37
CA PRO A 339 -0.13 22.74 -0.97
C PRO A 339 1.28 22.12 -0.95
N GLN A 340 2.07 22.31 0.12
CA GLN A 340 3.39 21.68 0.24
C GLN A 340 3.26 20.19 0.50
N PHE A 341 2.29 19.79 1.34
CA PHE A 341 1.98 18.38 1.54
C PHE A 341 1.54 17.72 0.23
N VAL A 342 0.57 18.32 -0.46
CA VAL A 342 0.04 17.77 -1.71
C VAL A 342 1.10 17.76 -2.82
N ALA A 343 1.99 18.76 -2.87
CA ALA A 343 3.06 18.80 -3.86
C ALA A 343 4.09 17.67 -3.72
N GLY A 344 4.26 17.08 -2.53
CA GLY A 344 5.24 16.02 -2.32
C GLY A 344 6.68 16.51 -2.58
N PHE A 345 7.44 15.80 -3.40
CA PHE A 345 8.84 16.16 -3.70
C PHE A 345 8.96 17.31 -4.72
N GLY A 346 8.00 17.46 -5.65
CA GLY A 346 8.10 18.50 -6.68
C GLY A 346 6.87 18.68 -7.58
N SER A 347 5.74 18.03 -7.24
CA SER A 347 4.44 17.98 -7.95
C SER A 347 4.38 17.15 -9.24
N ASN A 348 3.62 16.04 -9.17
CA ASN A 348 3.15 15.20 -10.29
C ASN A 348 4.11 14.11 -10.80
N GLY A 349 4.96 13.54 -9.94
CA GLY A 349 5.67 12.29 -10.21
C GLY A 349 4.81 11.05 -9.98
N GLY A 350 5.34 9.88 -10.36
CA GLY A 350 4.63 8.61 -10.21
C GLY A 350 4.44 8.24 -8.74
N GLU A 351 5.42 8.56 -7.91
CA GLU A 351 5.38 8.39 -6.46
C GLU A 351 4.27 9.24 -5.81
N GLU A 352 4.13 10.50 -6.23
CA GLU A 352 3.01 11.36 -5.82
C GLU A 352 1.67 10.78 -6.26
N PHE A 353 1.55 10.32 -7.52
CA PHE A 353 0.30 9.76 -8.02
C PHE A 353 -0.13 8.49 -7.28
N LEU A 354 0.80 7.58 -6.97
CA LEU A 354 0.49 6.44 -6.11
C LEU A 354 0.04 6.88 -4.71
N SER A 355 0.65 7.92 -4.17
CA SER A 355 0.25 8.48 -2.88
C SER A 355 -1.15 9.10 -2.94
N TYR A 356 -1.48 9.79 -4.04
CA TYR A 356 -2.82 10.33 -4.25
C TYR A 356 -3.86 9.23 -4.41
N MET A 357 -3.51 8.14 -5.08
CA MET A 357 -4.36 6.96 -5.22
C MET A 357 -4.61 6.33 -3.85
N ASN A 358 -3.58 6.14 -3.04
CA ASN A 358 -3.69 5.55 -1.70
C ASN A 358 -4.56 6.39 -0.75
N ILE A 359 -4.39 7.71 -0.75
CA ILE A 359 -5.27 8.64 -0.02
C ILE A 359 -6.68 8.55 -0.58
N GLY A 360 -6.83 8.58 -1.91
CA GLY A 360 -8.11 8.48 -2.58
C GLY A 360 -8.87 7.20 -2.22
N GLU A 361 -8.22 6.03 -2.29
CA GLU A 361 -8.81 4.73 -1.97
C GLU A 361 -9.27 4.63 -0.50
N THR A 362 -8.60 5.35 0.40
CA THR A 362 -9.01 5.50 1.80
C THR A 362 -10.24 6.39 1.93
N LEU A 363 -10.21 7.58 1.36
CA LEU A 363 -11.29 8.55 1.48
C LEU A 363 -12.57 8.05 0.78
N VAL A 364 -12.45 7.46 -0.39
CA VAL A 364 -13.60 6.93 -1.14
C VAL A 364 -14.31 5.79 -0.38
N ALA A 365 -13.58 5.01 0.43
CA ALA A 365 -14.16 3.94 1.25
C ALA A 365 -15.13 4.50 2.29
N GLN A 366 -14.90 5.72 2.75
CA GLN A 366 -15.74 6.43 3.73
C GLN A 366 -16.77 7.35 3.06
N GLY A 367 -16.44 7.92 1.90
CA GLY A 367 -17.23 8.94 1.22
C GLY A 367 -17.20 10.29 1.96
N GLY A 368 -18.24 11.10 1.75
CA GLY A 368 -18.38 12.40 2.41
C GLY A 368 -17.50 13.52 1.85
N GLU A 369 -17.49 14.65 2.55
CA GLU A 369 -16.91 15.92 2.07
C GLU A 369 -15.41 15.82 1.77
N ALA A 370 -14.64 15.13 2.62
CA ALA A 370 -13.20 14.96 2.41
C ALA A 370 -12.91 14.21 1.11
N TRP A 371 -13.70 13.17 0.79
CA TRP A 371 -13.60 12.47 -0.49
C TRP A 371 -13.97 13.38 -1.66
N GLU A 372 -15.12 14.05 -1.61
CA GLU A 372 -15.59 14.91 -2.71
C GLU A 372 -14.61 16.03 -3.03
N LYS A 373 -13.99 16.61 -1.99
CA LYS A 373 -12.96 17.64 -2.11
C LYS A 373 -11.68 17.07 -2.74
N TRP A 374 -11.17 15.95 -2.22
CA TRP A 374 -9.96 15.32 -2.72
C TRP A 374 -10.10 14.88 -4.18
N ASP A 375 -11.19 14.20 -4.49
CA ASP A 375 -11.52 13.71 -5.83
C ASP A 375 -11.65 14.86 -6.85
N ARG A 376 -12.28 15.97 -6.47
CA ARG A 376 -12.34 17.19 -7.30
C ARG A 376 -10.95 17.76 -7.54
N GLN A 377 -10.17 17.97 -6.48
CA GLN A 377 -8.81 18.54 -6.56
C GLN A 377 -7.89 17.68 -7.44
N MET A 378 -7.91 16.36 -7.27
CA MET A 378 -7.10 15.44 -8.07
C MET A 378 -7.57 15.40 -9.52
N THR A 379 -8.89 15.39 -9.76
CA THR A 379 -9.46 15.41 -11.12
C THR A 379 -9.06 16.68 -11.86
N GLU A 380 -9.23 17.85 -11.24
CA GLU A 380 -8.85 19.14 -11.83
C GLU A 380 -7.34 19.22 -12.09
N ASN A 381 -6.51 18.81 -11.13
CA ASN A 381 -5.06 18.81 -11.30
C ASN A 381 -4.62 17.90 -12.44
N LEU A 382 -5.04 16.63 -12.43
CA LEU A 382 -4.61 15.64 -13.42
C LEU A 382 -5.13 15.96 -14.82
N ASN A 383 -6.34 16.50 -14.95
CA ASN A 383 -6.83 16.97 -16.25
C ASN A 383 -6.02 18.15 -16.80
N ARG A 384 -5.58 19.07 -15.93
CA ARG A 384 -4.79 20.24 -16.32
C ARG A 384 -3.38 19.87 -16.81
N ILE A 385 -2.79 18.80 -16.30
CA ILE A 385 -1.40 18.41 -16.59
C ILE A 385 -1.28 17.20 -17.54
N GLN A 386 -2.39 16.71 -18.09
CA GLN A 386 -2.35 15.64 -19.08
C GLN A 386 -1.66 16.16 -20.35
N ASN A 387 -0.77 15.34 -20.92
CA ASN A 387 -0.09 15.67 -22.18
C ASN A 387 -1.07 15.60 -23.37
N ASP A 388 -0.68 16.22 -24.49
CA ASP A 388 -1.47 16.22 -25.74
C ASP A 388 -1.71 14.82 -26.32
N ASP A 389 -0.81 13.87 -26.05
CA ASP A 389 -0.95 12.46 -26.45
C ASP A 389 -1.84 11.64 -25.48
N GLY A 390 -2.36 12.25 -24.42
CA GLY A 390 -3.20 11.59 -23.41
C GLY A 390 -2.43 10.97 -22.25
N SER A 391 -1.10 10.98 -22.27
CA SER A 391 -0.27 10.45 -21.18
C SER A 391 -0.09 11.43 -20.02
N TRP A 392 0.53 10.94 -18.95
CA TRP A 392 1.09 11.78 -17.89
C TRP A 392 2.58 11.51 -17.72
N SER A 393 3.33 12.58 -17.46
CA SER A 393 4.73 12.55 -17.11
C SER A 393 5.00 13.64 -16.07
N GLY A 394 5.68 13.32 -14.97
CA GLY A 394 6.10 14.35 -14.03
C GLY A 394 7.34 15.09 -14.51
N HIS A 395 7.42 16.38 -14.18
CA HIS A 395 8.56 17.24 -14.53
C HIS A 395 9.89 16.69 -13.95
N HIS A 396 9.82 16.01 -12.81
CA HIS A 396 10.93 15.31 -12.12
C HIS A 396 10.70 13.78 -12.03
N CYS A 397 9.76 13.22 -12.79
CA CYS A 397 9.37 11.79 -12.72
C CYS A 397 10.52 10.91 -13.23
N ILE A 398 11.28 10.32 -12.31
CA ILE A 398 12.34 9.35 -12.63
C ILE A 398 11.72 7.97 -12.92
N THR A 399 10.49 7.71 -12.50
CA THR A 399 9.79 6.42 -12.64
C THR A 399 9.28 6.10 -14.05
N GLY A 400 9.36 7.05 -15.00
CA GLY A 400 8.98 6.82 -16.41
C GLY A 400 7.51 7.13 -16.73
N LYS A 401 7.22 7.41 -18.00
CA LYS A 401 5.93 7.87 -18.52
C LYS A 401 4.83 6.81 -18.44
N THR A 402 5.17 5.53 -18.60
CA THR A 402 4.22 4.42 -18.41
C THR A 402 3.66 4.39 -17.00
N PHE A 403 4.56 4.40 -16.01
CA PHE A 403 4.17 4.36 -14.61
C PHE A 403 3.42 5.63 -14.18
N CYS A 404 3.91 6.80 -14.61
CA CYS A 404 3.26 8.08 -14.36
C CYS A 404 1.83 8.09 -14.94
N THR A 405 1.63 7.63 -16.19
CA THR A 405 0.29 7.52 -16.83
C THR A 405 -0.61 6.52 -16.10
N SER A 406 -0.10 5.32 -15.80
CA SER A 406 -0.87 4.28 -15.13
C SER A 406 -1.33 4.72 -13.74
N SER A 407 -0.45 5.38 -12.98
CA SER A 407 -0.77 5.88 -11.64
C SER A 407 -1.78 7.04 -11.68
N ALA A 408 -1.65 7.98 -12.63
CA ALA A 408 -2.63 9.05 -12.82
C ALA A 408 -4.03 8.49 -13.18
N LEU A 409 -4.09 7.49 -14.04
CA LEU A 409 -5.32 6.77 -14.37
C LEU A 409 -5.93 6.10 -13.13
N LEU A 410 -5.12 5.45 -12.28
CA LEU A 410 -5.60 4.87 -11.03
C LEU A 410 -6.16 5.91 -10.07
N VAL A 411 -5.58 7.11 -9.99
CA VAL A 411 -6.12 8.25 -9.22
C VAL A 411 -7.48 8.68 -9.76
N LEU A 412 -7.59 8.93 -11.07
CA LEU A 412 -8.83 9.37 -11.72
C LEU A 412 -9.96 8.33 -11.65
N MET A 413 -9.61 7.07 -11.39
CA MET A 413 -10.55 5.96 -11.29
C MET A 413 -10.60 5.34 -9.89
N VAL A 414 -10.23 6.07 -8.83
CA VAL A 414 -10.34 5.60 -7.44
C VAL A 414 -11.76 5.12 -7.09
N GLY A 415 -12.80 5.81 -7.60
CA GLY A 415 -14.19 5.40 -7.42
C GLY A 415 -14.52 4.01 -7.98
N ARG A 416 -13.66 3.45 -8.85
CA ARG A 416 -13.75 2.11 -9.45
C ARG A 416 -12.85 1.08 -8.77
N SER A 417 -12.19 1.43 -7.66
CA SER A 417 -11.30 0.47 -6.99
C SER A 417 -12.07 -0.79 -6.61
N PRO A 418 -11.44 -1.98 -6.70
CA PRO A 418 -12.06 -3.21 -6.22
C PRO A 418 -12.57 -3.06 -4.79
N GLN A 419 -13.75 -3.63 -4.55
CA GLN A 419 -14.32 -3.77 -3.22
C GLN A 419 -14.14 -5.21 -2.77
N ALA A 420 -14.03 -5.44 -1.46
CA ALA A 420 -14.02 -6.79 -0.91
C ALA A 420 -15.32 -7.49 -1.32
N ALA A 421 -15.21 -8.66 -1.97
CA ALA A 421 -16.38 -9.47 -2.28
C ALA A 421 -16.95 -10.04 -0.97
N ALA A 422 -18.27 -10.17 -0.86
CA ALA A 422 -18.85 -10.84 0.29
C ALA A 422 -18.38 -12.32 0.33
N LEU A 423 -18.21 -12.89 1.53
CA LEU A 423 -17.78 -14.30 1.68
C LEU A 423 -18.65 -15.27 0.87
N ASP A 424 -19.94 -14.98 0.71
CA ASP A 424 -20.87 -15.83 -0.04
C ASP A 424 -20.75 -15.66 -1.56
N GLU A 425 -20.15 -14.58 -2.05
CA GLU A 425 -19.77 -14.42 -3.46
C GLU A 425 -18.48 -15.19 -3.78
N LEU A 426 -17.56 -15.29 -2.82
CA LEU A 426 -16.31 -16.04 -2.96
C LEU A 426 -16.52 -17.57 -2.99
N LYS A 427 -17.63 -18.08 -2.45
CA LYS A 427 -17.97 -19.52 -2.45
C LYS A 427 -18.68 -19.99 -3.73
N LYS A 428 -19.05 -19.08 -4.65
CA LYS A 428 -19.76 -19.39 -5.90
C LYS A 428 -18.82 -19.76 -7.06
N HIS A 429 -17.52 -19.61 -6.84
CA HIS A 429 -16.43 -19.96 -7.74
C HIS A 429 -15.51 -20.92 -7.00
#